data_AF-A0AA88QDX7-F1
#
_entry.id   AF-A0AA88QDX7-F1
#
_cell.length_a   1.000
_cell.length_b   1.000
_cell.length_c   1.000
_cell.angle_alpha   90.00
_cell.angle_beta   90.00
_cell.angle_gamma   90.00
#
_symmetry.space_group_name_H-M   'P 1'
#
loop_
_entity.id
_entity.type
_entity.pdbx_description
1 polymer ?
#
loop_
_entity_poly.entity_id
_entity_poly.type
_entity_poly.pdbx_seq_one_letter_code
_entity_poly.pdbx_strand_id
1 'polypeptide(L)'
;MTEVATNKLGQSFDEANTDSVFDLGAFVGDLTVEEDANSDDISLEGLQQELEECRNDDVVANILSKGTKLREYTKGVENNLRQVELDSIQDYIEESDNLVSLHDQIRDCDHILSQMETLLSGFQAEIGSISSDIKILQEKSMDMGLKLKNRKVAESKLAKFVEDIIVPPRMIDIIVDGELIPLFPSENL
;
A
#
# COMPACT_ATOMS: atom_id res chain seq x y z
N MET A 1 45.72 2.15 18.37
CA MET A 1 44.90 3.37 18.20
C MET A 1 43.49 2.99 18.59
N THR A 2 42.99 3.69 19.63
CA THR A 2 41.61 3.76 20.16
C THR A 2 40.93 2.49 20.70
N GLU A 3 41.00 2.35 22.04
CA GLU A 3 39.90 1.89 22.90
C GLU A 3 38.67 2.81 22.76
N VAL A 4 37.46 2.30 23.02
CA VAL A 4 36.52 2.76 24.06
C VAL A 4 35.24 1.90 24.00
N ALA A 5 34.74 1.56 25.18
CA ALA A 5 33.59 0.74 25.50
C ALA A 5 32.23 1.47 25.44
N THR A 6 31.18 0.76 25.89
CA THR A 6 29.83 1.21 26.32
C THR A 6 28.79 1.33 25.18
N ASN A 7 27.49 1.06 25.36
CA ASN A 7 26.71 0.54 26.48
C ASN A 7 25.34 0.06 25.95
N LYS A 8 24.70 -0.84 26.70
CA LYS A 8 23.25 -1.06 26.67
C LYS A 8 22.52 0.26 26.91
N LEU A 9 21.50 0.56 26.11
CA LEU A 9 20.33 1.28 26.60
C LEU A 9 19.11 0.87 25.76
N GLY A 10 18.19 0.16 26.40
CA GLY A 10 16.82 0.12 25.93
C GLY A 10 16.26 1.53 26.04
N GLN A 11 15.71 2.05 24.95
CA GLN A 11 14.83 3.18 25.00
C GLN A 11 13.41 2.62 25.07
N SER A 12 12.86 2.63 26.28
CA SER A 12 11.44 2.88 26.47
C SER A 12 11.08 4.10 25.63
N PHE A 13 10.14 3.93 24.70
CA PHE A 13 9.41 5.08 24.19
C PHE A 13 8.58 5.57 25.37
N ASP A 14 9.09 6.60 26.05
CA ASP A 14 8.31 7.38 27.00
C ASP A 14 7.13 7.93 26.20
N GLU A 15 5.97 7.35 26.49
CA GLU A 15 4.65 7.85 26.19
C GLU A 15 4.53 9.20 26.87
N ALA A 16 5.04 10.24 26.21
CA ALA A 16 4.61 11.59 26.45
C ALA A 16 3.16 11.65 25.98
N ASN A 17 2.26 11.19 26.85
CA ASN A 17 0.87 11.59 26.84
C ASN A 17 0.89 13.10 27.06
N THR A 18 1.05 13.84 25.97
CA THR A 18 0.65 15.22 25.92
C THR A 18 -0.87 15.18 25.95
N ASP A 19 -1.41 15.10 27.17
CA ASP A 19 -2.68 15.76 27.48
C ASP A 19 -2.43 17.25 27.17
N SER A 20 -2.44 17.59 25.88
CA SER A 20 -2.65 18.93 25.42
C SER A 20 -4.08 19.22 25.81
N VAL A 21 -4.25 19.62 27.07
CA VAL A 21 -5.40 20.40 27.51
C VAL A 21 -5.37 21.61 26.58
N PHE A 22 -6.09 21.48 25.47
CA PHE A 22 -6.32 22.57 24.55
C PHE A 22 -7.15 23.57 25.33
N ASP A 23 -6.46 24.52 25.96
CA ASP A 23 -7.08 25.64 26.67
C ASP A 23 -7.66 26.58 25.61
N LEU A 24 -8.86 26.22 25.17
CA LEU A 24 -9.65 26.95 24.18
C LEU A 24 -10.02 28.35 24.69
N GLY A 25 -9.91 28.60 26.00
CA GLY A 25 -10.00 29.92 26.61
C GLY A 25 -8.89 30.87 26.18
N ALA A 26 -7.73 30.36 25.75
CA ALA A 26 -6.61 31.17 25.28
C ALA A 26 -6.70 31.57 23.80
N PHE A 27 -7.46 30.82 22.98
CA PHE A 27 -7.60 31.08 21.53
C PHE A 27 -8.74 32.02 21.19
N VAL A 28 -9.83 32.01 21.98
CA VAL A 28 -10.87 33.05 21.88
C VAL A 28 -10.36 34.29 22.59
N GLY A 29 -9.38 34.92 21.95
CA GLY A 29 -8.78 36.18 22.37
C GLY A 29 -9.86 37.14 22.83
N ASP A 30 -9.61 37.71 23.99
CA ASP A 30 -10.28 38.88 24.52
C ASP A 30 -10.35 39.93 23.42
N LEU A 31 -11.48 40.00 22.71
CA LEU A 31 -11.82 41.11 21.84
C LEU A 31 -12.20 42.26 22.78
N THR A 32 -11.19 42.82 23.44
CA THR A 32 -11.27 44.17 23.96
C THR A 32 -11.61 45.04 22.77
N VAL A 33 -12.86 45.49 22.71
CA VAL A 33 -13.27 46.56 21.81
C VAL A 33 -12.34 47.72 22.15
N GLU A 34 -11.34 47.96 21.29
CA GLU A 34 -10.49 49.14 21.34
C GLU A 34 -11.45 50.33 21.21
N GLU A 35 -11.78 50.94 22.34
CA GLU A 35 -12.53 52.17 22.40
C GLU A 35 -11.60 53.22 21.78
N ASP A 36 -11.85 53.57 20.52
CA ASP A 36 -11.12 54.59 19.77
C ASP A 36 -11.11 55.90 20.58
N ALA A 37 -10.07 56.06 21.40
CA ALA A 37 -9.89 57.17 22.32
C ALA A 37 -9.34 58.40 21.60
N ASN A 38 -9.96 58.78 20.48
CA ASN A 38 -9.77 60.10 19.90
C ASN A 38 -10.82 61.04 20.51
N SER A 39 -10.63 61.38 21.78
CA SER A 39 -11.44 62.37 22.48
C SER A 39 -11.01 63.77 22.02
N ASP A 40 -11.66 64.28 20.98
CA ASP A 40 -11.74 65.73 20.80
C ASP A 40 -12.40 66.31 22.07
N ASP A 41 -11.71 67.23 22.75
CA ASP A 41 -12.12 67.85 24.02
C ASP A 41 -13.38 68.73 23.80
N ILE A 42 -14.56 68.11 23.82
CA ILE A 42 -15.85 68.79 23.72
C ILE A 42 -16.22 69.27 25.12
N SER A 43 -16.26 70.59 25.31
CA SER A 43 -16.62 71.22 26.58
C SER A 43 -18.06 70.85 27.00
N LEU A 44 -18.19 70.12 28.11
CA LEU A 44 -19.45 69.60 28.69
C LEU A 44 -20.20 70.60 29.59
N GLU A 45 -19.78 71.86 29.62
CA GLU A 45 -20.40 72.90 30.47
C GLU A 45 -21.84 73.19 30.02
N GLY A 46 -22.83 72.97 30.89
CA GLY A 46 -24.27 73.15 30.61
C GLY A 46 -25.06 71.87 30.34
N LEU A 47 -24.40 70.76 29.96
CA LEU A 47 -25.06 69.47 29.73
C LEU A 47 -25.69 68.89 30.99
N GLN A 48 -25.15 69.21 32.18
CA GLN A 48 -25.73 68.81 33.46
C GLN A 48 -27.19 69.28 33.59
N GLN A 49 -27.49 70.50 33.18
CA GLN A 49 -28.82 71.10 33.30
C GLN A 49 -29.80 70.52 32.28
N GLU A 50 -29.35 70.29 31.04
CA GLU A 50 -30.14 69.61 30.00
C GLU A 50 -30.43 68.14 30.37
N LEU A 51 -29.48 67.45 30.99
CA LEU A 51 -29.66 66.08 31.48
C LEU A 51 -30.67 66.00 32.64
N GLU A 52 -30.66 66.99 33.53
CA GLU A 52 -31.61 67.11 34.64
C GLU A 52 -33.04 67.43 34.14
N GLU A 53 -33.16 68.16 33.03
CA GLU A 53 -34.44 68.48 32.38
C GLU A 53 -35.02 67.25 31.66
N CYS A 54 -34.18 66.45 31.00
CA CYS A 54 -34.55 65.18 30.36
C CYS A 54 -34.72 64.01 31.34
N ARG A 55 -34.27 64.13 32.60
CA ARG A 55 -34.34 63.08 33.63
C ARG A 55 -35.76 62.58 33.89
N ASN A 56 -36.74 63.47 33.77
CA ASN A 56 -38.15 63.18 34.01
C ASN A 56 -38.93 62.90 32.72
N ASP A 57 -38.26 62.84 31.57
CA ASP A 57 -38.90 62.51 30.30
C ASP A 57 -39.16 61.00 30.23
N ASP A 58 -40.44 60.63 30.32
CA ASP A 58 -40.91 59.25 30.22
C ASP A 58 -40.44 58.57 28.93
N VAL A 59 -40.25 59.31 27.83
CA VAL A 59 -39.77 58.78 26.55
C VAL A 59 -38.29 58.40 26.64
N VAL A 60 -37.46 59.23 27.25
CA VAL A 60 -36.02 58.97 27.43
C VAL A 60 -35.81 57.79 28.36
N ALA A 61 -36.54 57.73 29.48
CA ALA A 61 -36.51 56.57 30.39
C ALA A 61 -36.95 55.27 29.69
N ASN A 62 -37.97 55.33 28.81
CA ASN A 62 -38.40 54.18 28.03
C ASN A 62 -37.33 53.73 27.03
N ILE A 63 -36.68 54.65 26.32
CA ILE A 63 -35.62 54.37 25.35
C ILE A 63 -34.40 53.74 26.04
N LEU A 64 -33.95 54.30 27.17
CA LEU A 64 -32.83 53.74 27.94
C LEU A 64 -33.16 52.35 28.50
N SER A 65 -34.38 52.14 29.00
CA SER A 65 -34.81 50.83 29.50
C SER A 65 -34.88 49.78 28.39
N LYS A 66 -35.35 50.16 27.18
CA LYS A 66 -35.37 49.29 26.01
C LYS A 66 -33.97 49.00 25.49
N GLY A 67 -33.09 49.99 25.46
CA GLY A 67 -31.68 49.82 25.09
C GLY A 67 -30.94 48.90 26.06
N THR A 68 -31.22 49.02 27.36
CA THR A 68 -30.67 48.12 28.39
C THR A 68 -31.14 46.68 28.19
N LYS A 69 -32.44 46.47 27.94
CA LYS A 69 -33.01 45.14 27.63
C LYS A 69 -32.44 44.54 26.34
N LEU A 70 -32.26 45.34 25.30
CA LEU A 70 -31.70 44.88 24.04
C LEU A 70 -30.23 44.48 24.20
N ARG A 71 -29.43 45.28 24.94
CA ARG A 71 -28.03 44.95 25.21
C ARG A 71 -27.87 43.70 26.06
N GLU A 72 -28.74 43.51 27.04
CA GLU A 72 -28.79 42.28 27.85
C GLU A 72 -29.18 41.06 27.01
N TYR A 73 -30.15 41.22 26.10
CA TYR A 73 -30.53 40.18 25.13
C TYR A 73 -29.39 39.85 24.16
N THR A 74 -28.73 40.85 23.58
CA THR A 74 -27.56 40.66 22.70
C THR A 74 -26.44 39.91 23.42
N LYS A 75 -26.13 40.30 24.66
CA LYS A 75 -25.12 39.60 25.48
C LYS A 75 -25.54 38.16 25.79
N GLY A 76 -26.82 37.91 26.03
CA GLY A 76 -27.37 36.57 26.21
C GLY A 76 -27.23 35.71 24.96
N VAL A 77 -27.56 36.25 23.78
CA VAL A 77 -27.41 35.56 22.49
C VAL A 77 -25.94 35.25 22.20
N GLU A 78 -25.04 36.20 22.44
CA GLU A 78 -23.59 36.02 22.25
C GLU A 78 -23.03 34.92 23.16
N ASN A 79 -23.48 34.86 24.42
CA ASN A 79 -23.07 33.80 25.33
C ASN A 79 -23.60 32.42 24.93
N ASN A 80 -24.84 32.35 24.42
CA ASN A 80 -25.39 31.11 23.85
C ASN A 80 -24.63 30.69 22.59
N LEU A 81 -24.28 31.64 21.71
CA LEU A 81 -23.50 31.36 20.51
C LEU A 81 -22.14 30.77 20.88
N ARG A 82 -21.43 31.40 21.82
CA ARG A 82 -20.16 30.90 22.34
C ARG A 82 -20.29 29.51 22.95
N GLN A 83 -21.37 29.25 23.67
CA GLN A 83 -21.63 27.93 24.24
C GLN A 83 -21.83 26.87 23.16
N VAL A 84 -22.62 27.16 22.11
CA VAL A 84 -22.82 26.26 20.97
C VAL A 84 -21.53 26.02 20.19
N GLU A 85 -20.66 27.03 20.06
CA GLU A 85 -19.35 26.87 19.42
C GLU A 85 -18.45 25.93 20.23
N LEU A 86 -18.40 26.10 21.55
CA LEU A 86 -17.64 25.21 22.44
C LEU A 86 -18.18 23.78 22.40
N ASP A 87 -19.50 23.61 22.45
CA ASP A 87 -20.15 22.31 22.36
C ASP A 87 -19.83 21.64 21.00
N SER A 88 -19.89 22.40 19.91
CA SER A 88 -19.56 21.88 18.57
C SER A 88 -18.10 21.44 18.47
N ILE A 89 -17.16 22.20 19.06
CA ILE A 89 -15.73 21.83 19.07
C ILE A 89 -15.52 20.56 19.90
N GLN A 90 -16.22 20.43 21.03
CA GLN A 90 -16.16 19.23 21.86
C GLN A 90 -16.67 18.00 21.10
N ASP A 91 -17.77 18.12 20.35
CA ASP A 91 -18.30 17.05 19.50
C ASP A 91 -17.28 16.63 18.42
N TYR A 92 -16.57 17.60 17.80
CA TYR A 92 -15.52 17.29 16.82
C TYR A 92 -14.32 16.56 17.45
N ILE A 93 -13.93 16.94 18.66
CA ILE A 93 -12.82 16.27 19.37
C ILE A 93 -13.22 14.85 19.73
N GLU A 94 -14.44 14.63 20.22
CA GLU A 94 -14.94 13.28 20.55
C GLU A 94 -15.01 12.39 19.31
N GLU A 95 -15.54 12.90 18.20
CA GLU A 95 -15.63 12.11 16.95
C GLU A 95 -14.25 11.90 16.29
N SER A 96 -13.26 12.76 16.57
CA SER A 96 -11.90 12.60 16.05
C SER A 96 -11.28 11.27 16.47
N ASP A 97 -11.51 10.81 17.70
CA ASP A 97 -10.99 9.52 18.18
C ASP A 97 -11.57 8.34 17.40
N ASN A 98 -12.86 8.41 17.06
CA ASN A 98 -13.52 7.41 16.22
C ASN A 98 -12.94 7.42 14.80
N LEU A 99 -12.71 8.60 14.22
CA LEU A 99 -12.08 8.73 12.90
C LEU A 99 -10.66 8.14 12.88
N VAL A 100 -9.87 8.37 13.93
CA VAL A 100 -8.52 7.79 14.08
C VAL A 100 -8.60 6.26 14.17
N SER A 101 -9.51 5.72 14.99
CA SER A 101 -9.73 4.27 15.11
C SER A 101 -10.12 3.64 13.77
N LEU A 102 -11.01 4.28 13.00
CA LEU A 102 -11.39 3.83 11.66
C LEU A 102 -10.19 3.87 10.70
N HIS A 103 -9.40 4.93 10.74
CA HIS A 103 -8.20 5.05 9.92
C HIS A 103 -7.18 3.94 10.25
N ASP A 104 -7.00 3.60 11.53
CA ASP A 104 -6.13 2.51 11.95
C ASP A 104 -6.65 1.16 11.45
N GLN A 105 -7.96 0.92 11.52
CA GLN A 105 -8.57 -0.30 10.94
C GLN A 105 -8.36 -0.40 9.43
N ILE A 106 -8.51 0.72 8.70
CA ILE A 106 -8.25 0.76 7.25
C ILE A 106 -6.77 0.44 6.98
N ARG A 107 -5.86 1.01 7.76
CA ARG A 107 -4.43 0.77 7.64
C ARG A 107 -4.06 -0.70 7.94
N ASP A 108 -4.70 -1.31 8.91
CA ASP A 108 -4.53 -2.74 9.21
C ASP A 108 -5.05 -3.61 8.06
N CYS A 109 -6.18 -3.25 7.45
CA CYS A 109 -6.69 -3.93 6.26
C CYS A 109 -5.72 -3.81 5.09
N ASP A 110 -5.16 -2.63 4.84
CA ASP A 110 -4.14 -2.42 3.81
C ASP A 110 -2.88 -3.27 4.08
N HIS A 111 -2.48 -3.40 5.35
CA HIS A 111 -1.37 -4.27 5.72
C HIS A 111 -1.65 -5.74 5.38
N ILE A 112 -2.85 -6.24 5.70
CA ILE A 112 -3.27 -7.60 5.37
C ILE A 112 -3.31 -7.80 3.85
N LEU A 113 -3.85 -6.85 3.10
CA LEU A 113 -3.90 -6.90 1.64
C LEU A 113 -2.49 -6.92 1.02
N SER A 114 -1.57 -6.11 1.54
CA SER A 114 -0.17 -6.10 1.10
C SER A 114 0.55 -7.43 1.38
N GLN A 115 0.27 -8.06 2.53
CA GLN A 115 0.78 -9.40 2.82
C GLN A 115 0.24 -10.44 1.84
N MET A 116 -1.07 -10.40 1.54
CA MET A 116 -1.68 -11.30 0.55
C MET A 116 -1.10 -11.09 -0.86
N GLU A 117 -0.89 -9.85 -1.28
CA GLU A 117 -0.27 -9.52 -2.56
C GLU A 117 1.15 -10.08 -2.65
N THR A 118 1.94 -9.92 -1.59
CA THR A 118 3.31 -10.45 -1.53
C THR A 118 3.31 -11.97 -1.65
N LEU A 119 2.39 -12.64 -0.93
CA LEU A 119 2.25 -14.10 -0.98
C LEU A 119 1.85 -14.60 -2.38
N LEU A 120 0.84 -13.98 -2.99
CA LEU A 120 0.36 -14.33 -4.32
C LEU A 120 1.43 -14.08 -5.39
N SER A 121 2.16 -12.97 -5.28
CA SER A 121 3.28 -12.66 -6.17
C SER A 121 4.40 -13.69 -6.03
N GLY A 122 4.67 -14.14 -4.80
CA GLY A 122 5.58 -15.26 -4.52
C GLY A 122 5.13 -16.55 -5.22
N PHE A 123 3.87 -16.95 -5.05
CA PHE A 123 3.32 -18.14 -5.72
C PHE A 123 3.37 -18.04 -7.24
N GLN A 124 3.08 -16.86 -7.81
CA GLN A 124 3.18 -16.64 -9.25
C GLN A 124 4.62 -16.85 -9.75
N ALA A 125 5.61 -16.31 -9.03
CA ALA A 125 7.01 -16.47 -9.38
C ALA A 125 7.45 -17.93 -9.29
N GLU A 126 7.07 -18.64 -8.22
CA GLU A 126 7.40 -20.06 -8.02
C GLU A 126 6.76 -20.94 -9.10
N ILE A 127 5.48 -20.75 -9.40
CA ILE A 127 4.79 -21.49 -10.48
C ILE A 127 5.43 -21.18 -11.83
N GLY A 128 5.81 -19.91 -12.08
CA GLY A 128 6.53 -19.51 -13.27
C GLY A 128 7.87 -20.25 -13.43
N SER A 129 8.63 -20.35 -12.34
CA SER A 129 9.90 -21.09 -12.31
C SER A 129 9.68 -22.58 -12.56
N ILE A 130 8.75 -23.21 -11.83
CA ILE A 130 8.43 -24.64 -11.97
C ILE A 130 7.95 -24.95 -13.40
N SER A 131 7.13 -24.08 -13.99
CA SER A 131 6.66 -24.24 -15.37
C SER A 131 7.82 -24.17 -16.37
N SER A 132 8.75 -23.25 -16.17
CA SER A 132 9.99 -23.15 -16.96
C SER A 132 10.85 -24.42 -16.82
N ASP A 133 11.03 -24.92 -15.61
CA ASP A 133 11.81 -26.15 -15.35
C ASP A 133 11.17 -27.37 -16.01
N ILE A 134 9.85 -27.51 -15.94
CA ILE A 134 9.09 -28.56 -16.64
C ILE A 134 9.33 -28.46 -18.15
N LYS A 135 9.29 -27.25 -18.72
CA LYS A 135 9.52 -27.03 -20.16
C LYS A 135 10.93 -27.45 -20.56
N ILE A 136 11.95 -27.08 -19.79
CA ILE A 136 13.34 -27.49 -20.02
C ILE A 136 13.47 -29.02 -19.96
N LEU A 137 12.83 -29.66 -18.98
CA LEU A 137 12.87 -31.11 -18.83
C LEU A 137 12.18 -31.83 -19.99
N GLN A 138 11.06 -31.29 -20.48
CA GLN A 138 10.36 -31.81 -21.66
C GLN A 138 11.22 -31.69 -22.93
N GLU A 139 11.86 -30.53 -23.14
CA GLU A 139 12.76 -30.32 -24.28
C GLU A 139 13.94 -31.29 -24.25
N LYS A 140 14.57 -31.46 -23.07
CA LYS A 140 15.66 -32.43 -22.88
C LYS A 140 15.20 -33.87 -23.15
N SER A 141 14.00 -34.23 -22.71
CA SER A 141 13.42 -35.56 -22.96
C SER A 141 13.16 -35.79 -24.45
N MET A 142 12.68 -34.77 -25.16
CA MET A 142 12.47 -34.85 -26.61
C MET A 142 13.79 -34.98 -27.37
N ASP A 143 14.81 -34.19 -27.03
CA ASP A 143 16.15 -34.30 -27.62
C ASP A 143 16.76 -35.70 -27.42
N MET A 144 16.66 -36.24 -26.21
CA MET A 144 17.11 -37.60 -25.92
C MET A 144 16.34 -38.64 -26.75
N GLY A 145 15.01 -38.48 -26.87
CA GLY A 145 14.18 -39.34 -27.72
C GLY A 145 14.62 -39.32 -29.18
N LEU A 146 14.94 -38.14 -29.73
CA LEU A 146 15.46 -38.00 -31.09
C LEU A 146 16.82 -38.68 -31.26
N LYS A 147 17.75 -38.47 -30.32
CA LYS A 147 19.08 -39.14 -30.33
C LYS A 147 18.95 -40.66 -30.30
N LEU A 148 18.09 -41.20 -29.45
CA LEU A 148 17.84 -42.64 -29.40
C LEU A 148 17.23 -43.18 -30.69
N LYS A 149 16.26 -42.46 -31.28
CA LYS A 149 15.66 -42.83 -32.57
C LYS A 149 16.71 -42.85 -33.68
N ASN A 150 17.55 -41.82 -33.76
CA ASN A 150 18.64 -41.76 -34.73
C ASN A 150 19.61 -42.94 -34.56
N ARG A 151 19.98 -43.26 -33.32
CA ARG A 151 20.86 -44.40 -33.03
C ARG A 151 20.23 -45.73 -33.45
N LYS A 152 18.96 -45.98 -33.13
CA LYS A 152 18.24 -47.20 -33.55
C LYS A 152 18.14 -47.32 -35.08
N VAL A 153 17.89 -46.22 -35.77
CA VAL A 153 17.84 -46.21 -37.25
C VAL A 153 19.21 -46.53 -37.84
N ALA A 154 20.27 -45.95 -37.30
CA ALA A 154 21.64 -46.25 -37.73
C ALA A 154 22.01 -47.72 -37.46
N GLU A 155 21.71 -48.21 -36.27
CA GLU A 155 21.93 -49.61 -35.87
C GLU A 155 21.20 -50.58 -36.80
N SER A 156 19.91 -50.34 -37.09
CA SER A 156 19.13 -51.19 -37.99
C SER A 156 19.70 -51.20 -39.42
N LYS A 157 20.12 -50.04 -39.94
CA LYS A 157 20.78 -49.95 -41.25
C LYS A 157 22.10 -50.72 -41.27
N LEU A 158 22.89 -50.59 -40.21
CA LEU A 158 24.19 -51.26 -40.11
C LEU A 158 24.02 -52.78 -39.97
N ALA A 159 23.06 -53.24 -39.15
CA ALA A 159 22.76 -54.66 -38.99
C ALA A 159 22.37 -55.31 -40.33
N LYS A 160 21.48 -54.66 -41.10
CA LYS A 160 21.11 -55.13 -42.44
C LYS A 160 22.32 -55.21 -43.37
N PHE A 161 23.19 -54.20 -43.36
CA PHE A 161 24.40 -54.20 -44.18
C PHE A 161 25.36 -55.34 -43.81
N VAL A 162 25.49 -55.64 -42.51
CA VAL A 162 26.30 -56.78 -42.04
C VAL A 162 25.71 -58.11 -42.48
N GLU A 163 24.39 -58.28 -42.41
CA GLU A 163 23.69 -59.47 -42.91
C GLU A 163 23.94 -59.69 -44.42
N ASP A 164 23.93 -58.61 -45.21
CA ASP A 164 24.16 -58.69 -46.66
C ASP A 164 25.60 -59.07 -47.04
N ILE A 165 26.59 -58.78 -46.19
CA ILE A 165 28.02 -59.10 -46.43
C ILE A 165 28.43 -60.47 -45.88
N ILE A 166 27.74 -60.96 -44.85
CA ILE A 166 28.07 -62.25 -44.24
C ILE A 166 27.82 -63.37 -45.26
N VAL A 167 28.88 -64.12 -45.57
CA VAL A 167 28.81 -65.32 -46.39
C VAL A 167 28.38 -66.50 -45.51
N PRO A 168 27.26 -67.19 -45.81
CA PRO A 168 26.82 -68.33 -45.03
C PRO A 168 27.86 -69.47 -45.03
N PRO A 169 28.11 -70.15 -43.88
CA PRO A 169 29.11 -71.23 -43.79
C PRO A 169 28.92 -72.34 -44.83
N ARG A 170 27.67 -72.70 -45.13
CA ARG A 170 27.32 -73.66 -46.19
C ARG A 170 27.91 -73.30 -47.57
N MET A 171 28.02 -72.00 -47.89
CA MET A 171 28.61 -71.56 -49.16
C MET A 171 30.13 -71.69 -49.12
N ILE A 172 30.74 -71.49 -47.96
CA ILE A 172 32.17 -71.72 -47.75
C ILE A 172 32.47 -73.22 -47.92
N ASP A 173 31.69 -74.09 -47.30
CA ASP A 173 31.85 -75.55 -47.42
C ASP A 173 31.70 -76.03 -48.87
N ILE A 174 30.73 -75.49 -49.63
CA ILE A 174 30.58 -75.79 -51.06
C ILE A 174 31.79 -75.32 -51.89
N ILE A 175 32.38 -74.17 -51.57
CA ILE A 175 33.56 -73.66 -52.29
C ILE A 175 34.81 -74.47 -51.96
N VAL A 176 34.97 -74.91 -50.70
CA VAL A 176 36.16 -75.61 -50.21
C VAL A 176 36.12 -77.10 -50.55
N ASP A 177 34.98 -77.77 -50.35
CA ASP A 177 34.82 -79.23 -50.46
C ASP A 177 33.99 -79.67 -51.68
N GLY A 178 33.34 -78.74 -52.40
CA GLY A 178 32.52 -79.07 -53.56
C GLY A 178 33.33 -79.40 -54.81
N GLU A 179 32.98 -80.47 -55.51
CA GLU A 179 33.55 -80.77 -56.83
C GLU A 179 33.23 -79.65 -57.83
N LEU A 180 34.28 -79.09 -58.44
CA LEU A 180 34.17 -78.12 -59.52
C LEU A 180 33.52 -78.79 -60.73
N ILE A 181 32.24 -78.52 -60.98
CA ILE A 181 31.59 -78.91 -62.23
C ILE A 181 32.20 -78.02 -63.33
N PRO A 182 32.99 -78.55 -64.29
CA PRO A 182 33.52 -77.75 -65.36
C PRO A 182 32.38 -77.37 -66.29
N LEU A 183 32.00 -76.09 -66.30
CA LEU A 183 30.93 -75.55 -67.14
C LEU A 183 31.39 -75.33 -68.60
N PHE A 184 32.15 -76.28 -69.15
CA PHE A 184 32.46 -76.31 -70.58
C PHE A 184 31.65 -77.44 -71.20
N PRO A 185 30.74 -77.16 -72.14
CA PRO A 185 30.24 -78.22 -73.01
C PRO A 185 31.45 -78.70 -73.80
N SER A 186 31.87 -79.93 -73.57
CA SER A 186 32.78 -80.62 -74.47
C SER A 186 32.06 -80.78 -75.80
N GLU A 187 32.26 -79.84 -76.73
CA GLU A 187 32.10 -80.09 -78.15
C GLU A 187 33.00 -81.29 -78.47
N ASN A 188 32.39 -82.44 -78.74
CA ASN A 188 33.05 -83.58 -79.35
C ASN A 188 32.35 -83.85 -80.68
N LEU A 189 33.19 -83.90 -81.71
CA LEU A 189 32.94 -84.26 -83.11
C LEU A 189 32.20 -85.60 -83.25
#